data_AF-A0AAD4CSH5-F1
#
_entry.id   AF-A0AAD4CSH5-F1
#
_cell.length_a   1.000
_cell.length_b   1.000
_cell.length_c   1.000
_cell.angle_alpha   90.00
_cell.angle_beta   90.00
_cell.angle_gamma   90.00
#
_symmetry.space_group_name_H-M   'P 1'
#
loop_
_entity.id
_entity.type
_entity.pdbx_description
1 polymer ?
#
loop_
_entity_poly.entity_id
_entity_poly.type
_entity_poly.pdbx_seq_one_letter_code
_entity_poly.pdbx_strand_id
1 'polypeptide(L)'
;MTPLVEYLVSKFLGQEAAQSFRRRRFMRGATEKYKDDAAWARDMITMHMELCEMSQREGYLRQEARELQERAANSAEGLTTSQQSQLEKWLGEIEQLARQYWIREREFYRREVSAPSGPVLRGYLSWRENPRWYMLSKTLTRDCAGRGGCCGRACGCCDKDRMAGRKVRKGHCTVECGCCRRVWGFEMSYEDKTRYKKLYDVHMKENEAYVNRLKMAYIFGK
;
A
#
# COMPACT_ATOMS: atom_id res chain seq x y z
N MET A 1 16.21 26.73 -8.08
CA MET A 1 16.36 26.16 -9.43
C MET A 1 14.97 25.97 -9.99
N THR A 2 14.72 26.55 -11.17
CA THR A 2 13.38 26.86 -11.68
C THR A 2 12.68 25.62 -12.26
N PRO A 3 11.34 25.54 -12.18
CA PRO A 3 10.52 24.54 -12.85
C PRO A 3 10.84 24.35 -14.35
N LEU A 4 11.42 25.39 -14.98
CA LEU A 4 11.84 25.39 -16.37
C LEU A 4 12.88 24.30 -16.70
N VAL A 5 13.91 24.10 -15.86
CA VAL A 5 14.94 23.07 -16.14
C VAL A 5 14.35 21.67 -16.07
N GLU A 6 13.47 21.40 -15.09
CA GLU A 6 12.78 20.12 -14.99
C GLU A 6 11.81 19.89 -16.15
N TYR A 7 11.12 20.95 -16.59
CA TYR A 7 10.26 20.90 -17.77
C TYR A 7 11.06 20.56 -19.03
N LEU A 8 12.21 21.21 -19.24
CA LEU A 8 13.09 20.92 -20.38
C LEU A 8 13.62 19.49 -20.33
N VAL A 9 14.08 19.01 -19.17
CA VAL A 9 14.52 17.61 -19.00
C VAL A 9 13.38 16.64 -19.33
N SER A 10 12.16 16.89 -18.84
CA SER A 10 11.01 16.03 -19.16
C SER A 10 10.66 16.07 -20.64
N LYS A 11 10.66 17.25 -21.25
CA LYS A 11 10.32 17.47 -22.67
C LYS A 11 11.32 16.80 -23.62
N PHE A 12 12.62 16.88 -23.34
CA PHE A 12 13.66 16.42 -24.25
C PHE A 12 14.25 15.05 -23.89
N LEU A 13 14.25 14.67 -22.61
CA LEU A 13 14.86 13.42 -22.12
C LEU A 13 13.85 12.46 -21.47
N GLY A 14 12.57 12.85 -21.39
CA GLY A 14 11.49 12.02 -20.88
C GLY A 14 11.35 12.01 -19.35
N GLN A 15 10.26 11.39 -18.89
CA GLN A 15 9.88 11.34 -17.47
C GLN A 15 10.89 10.60 -16.59
N GLU A 16 11.57 9.57 -17.11
CA GLU A 16 12.56 8.83 -16.32
C GLU A 16 13.81 9.68 -16.00
N ALA A 17 14.27 10.46 -16.98
CA ALA A 17 15.36 11.42 -16.78
C ALA A 17 14.95 12.52 -15.79
N ALA A 18 13.72 13.03 -15.92
CA ALA A 18 13.17 14.02 -14.99
C ALA A 18 13.09 13.49 -13.55
N GLN A 19 12.59 12.26 -13.33
CA GLN A 19 12.56 11.63 -12.01
C GLN A 19 13.97 11.42 -11.44
N SER A 20 14.91 10.99 -12.26
CA SER A 20 16.32 10.82 -11.85
C SER A 20 16.96 12.15 -11.46
N PHE A 21 16.63 13.24 -12.16
CA PHE A 21 17.08 14.58 -11.83
C PHE A 21 16.49 15.08 -10.50
N ARG A 22 15.16 14.96 -10.30
CA ARG A 22 14.48 15.32 -9.04
C ARG A 22 15.08 14.58 -7.85
N ARG A 23 15.31 13.27 -7.99
CA ARG A 23 15.99 12.44 -6.98
C ARG A 23 17.39 12.95 -6.66
N ARG A 24 18.23 13.22 -7.67
CA ARG A 24 19.59 13.75 -7.45
C ARG A 24 19.55 15.08 -6.72
N ARG A 25 18.60 15.96 -7.04
CA ARG A 25 18.41 17.24 -6.36
C ARG A 25 17.99 17.07 -4.91
N PHE A 26 17.06 16.14 -4.63
CA PHE A 26 16.69 15.78 -3.27
C PHE A 26 17.90 15.29 -2.47
N MET A 27 18.69 14.36 -3.03
CA MET A 27 19.89 13.81 -2.37
C MET A 27 20.99 14.86 -2.14
N ARG A 28 21.24 15.75 -3.11
CA ARG A 28 22.23 16.83 -2.98
C ARG A 28 21.80 17.95 -2.04
N GLY A 29 20.48 18.10 -1.86
CA GLY A 29 19.89 19.15 -1.06
C GLY A 29 19.83 18.83 0.43
N ALA A 30 19.96 17.56 0.84
CA ALA A 30 19.66 17.02 2.18
C ALA A 30 20.48 17.65 3.34
N THR A 31 20.26 18.92 3.62
CA THR A 31 20.55 19.60 4.87
C THR A 31 19.30 19.57 5.76
N GLU A 32 19.39 20.12 6.97
CA GLU A 32 18.32 20.21 8.00
C GLU A 32 16.91 20.58 7.46
N LYS A 33 16.86 21.28 6.32
CA LYS A 33 15.66 21.68 5.56
C LYS A 33 14.75 20.54 5.08
N TYR A 34 15.21 19.27 5.08
CA TYR A 34 14.48 18.13 4.50
C TYR A 34 14.03 17.07 5.52
N LYS A 35 14.05 17.38 6.83
CA LYS A 35 13.48 16.51 7.86
C LYS A 35 11.97 16.31 7.66
N ASP A 36 11.26 17.38 7.27
CA ASP A 36 9.83 17.35 6.99
C ASP A 36 9.49 16.46 5.79
N ASP A 37 10.33 16.44 4.76
CA ASP A 37 10.20 15.56 3.59
C ASP A 37 10.29 14.08 4.00
N ALA A 38 11.22 13.74 4.89
CA ALA A 38 11.39 12.38 5.36
C ALA A 38 10.23 11.91 6.24
N ALA A 39 9.73 12.78 7.13
CA ALA A 39 8.55 12.50 7.94
C ALA A 39 7.29 12.34 7.06
N TRP A 40 7.07 13.27 6.13
CA TRP A 40 5.98 13.18 5.17
C TRP A 40 6.03 11.89 4.35
N ALA A 41 7.19 11.51 3.83
CA ALA A 41 7.31 10.29 3.05
C ALA A 41 6.99 9.03 3.87
N ARG A 42 7.38 8.98 5.15
CA ARG A 42 7.01 7.87 6.05
C ARG A 42 5.50 7.80 6.23
N ASP A 43 4.86 8.93 6.55
CA ASP A 43 3.41 8.99 6.74
C ASP A 43 2.66 8.51 5.50
N MET A 44 3.10 8.97 4.32
CA MET A 44 2.52 8.57 3.04
C MET A 44 2.63 7.06 2.78
N ILE A 45 3.77 6.44 3.13
CA ILE A 45 3.96 4.99 3.02
C ILE A 45 3.06 4.27 4.02
N THR A 46 3.08 4.66 5.29
CA THR A 46 2.28 4.05 6.37
C THR A 46 0.79 4.09 6.03
N MET A 47 0.27 5.26 5.71
CA MET A 47 -1.15 5.44 5.37
C MET A 47 -1.55 4.63 4.13
N HIS A 48 -0.70 4.57 3.10
CA HIS A 48 -0.98 3.74 1.92
C HIS A 48 -1.02 2.25 2.28
N MET A 49 -0.08 1.78 3.11
CA MET A 49 -0.03 0.40 3.57
C MET A 49 -1.26 0.03 4.39
N GLU A 50 -1.74 0.91 5.26
CA GLU A 50 -2.97 0.69 6.04
C GLU A 50 -4.22 0.67 5.16
N LEU A 51 -4.34 1.57 4.18
CA LEU A 51 -5.43 1.53 3.19
C LEU A 51 -5.42 0.23 2.38
N CYS A 52 -4.22 -0.24 2.00
CA CYS A 52 -4.04 -1.56 1.38
C CYS A 52 -4.47 -2.68 2.33
N GLU A 53 -4.06 -2.64 3.59
CA GLU A 53 -4.35 -3.66 4.59
C GLU A 53 -5.84 -3.80 4.85
N MET A 54 -6.53 -2.69 5.11
CA MET A 54 -7.98 -2.66 5.28
C MET A 54 -8.71 -3.20 4.05
N SER A 55 -8.29 -2.77 2.86
CA SER A 55 -8.90 -3.23 1.60
C SER A 55 -8.67 -4.73 1.37
N GLN A 56 -7.52 -5.25 1.77
CA GLN A 56 -7.17 -6.65 1.62
C GLN A 56 -7.94 -7.54 2.59
N ARG A 57 -8.08 -7.10 3.85
CA ARG A 57 -8.89 -7.79 4.85
C ARG A 57 -10.36 -7.80 4.45
N GLU A 58 -10.92 -6.64 4.10
CA GLU A 58 -12.32 -6.54 3.69
C GLU A 58 -12.58 -7.39 2.44
N GLY A 59 -11.69 -7.35 1.45
CA GLY A 59 -11.81 -8.17 0.24
C GLY A 59 -11.78 -9.68 0.53
N TYR A 60 -10.92 -10.11 1.44
CA TYR A 60 -10.87 -11.50 1.91
C TYR A 60 -12.18 -11.88 2.62
N LEU A 61 -12.63 -11.10 3.61
CA LEU A 61 -13.84 -11.39 4.37
C LEU A 61 -15.09 -11.43 3.49
N ARG A 62 -15.22 -10.51 2.54
CA ARG A 62 -16.33 -10.52 1.57
C ARG A 62 -16.31 -11.77 0.70
N GLN A 63 -15.13 -12.26 0.33
CA GLN A 63 -15.00 -13.51 -0.41
C GLN A 63 -15.47 -14.70 0.46
N GLU A 64 -14.93 -14.85 1.67
CA GLU A 64 -15.27 -15.96 2.57
C GLU A 64 -16.76 -15.95 2.96
N ALA A 65 -17.33 -14.77 3.22
CA ALA A 65 -18.75 -14.62 3.55
C ALA A 65 -19.64 -15.06 2.38
N ARG A 66 -19.32 -14.63 1.14
CA ARG A 66 -20.06 -15.06 -0.06
C ARG A 66 -19.97 -16.57 -0.27
N GLU A 67 -18.77 -17.14 -0.20
CA GLU A 67 -18.57 -18.58 -0.38
C GLU A 67 -19.29 -19.41 0.70
N LEU A 68 -19.39 -18.90 1.93
CA LEU A 68 -20.16 -19.55 2.99
C LEU A 68 -21.68 -19.46 2.72
N GLN A 69 -22.17 -18.30 2.31
CA GLN A 69 -23.59 -18.09 1.97
C GLN A 69 -24.01 -18.92 0.77
N GLU A 70 -23.18 -18.99 -0.29
CA GLU A 70 -23.43 -19.81 -1.47
C GLU A 70 -23.45 -21.30 -1.12
N ARG A 71 -22.53 -21.78 -0.28
CA ARG A 71 -22.57 -23.17 0.20
C ARG A 71 -23.83 -23.48 0.99
N ALA A 72 -24.27 -22.57 1.85
CA ALA A 72 -25.49 -22.76 2.63
C ALA A 72 -26.76 -22.73 1.77
N ALA A 73 -26.82 -21.84 0.76
CA ALA A 73 -27.94 -21.80 -0.17
C ALA A 73 -28.10 -23.09 -0.99
N ASN A 74 -26.99 -23.81 -1.20
CA ASN A 74 -26.96 -25.09 -1.90
C ASN A 74 -27.05 -26.32 -0.95
N SER A 75 -27.19 -26.11 0.36
CA SER A 75 -27.34 -27.19 1.35
C SER A 75 -28.78 -27.25 1.88
N ALA A 76 -29.30 -28.47 2.06
CA ALA A 76 -30.60 -28.68 2.72
C ALA A 76 -30.58 -28.31 4.21
N GLU A 77 -29.41 -28.41 4.87
CA GLU A 77 -29.26 -28.12 6.30
C GLU A 77 -28.99 -26.63 6.60
N GLY A 78 -28.70 -25.82 5.58
CA GLY A 78 -28.35 -24.41 5.75
C GLY A 78 -27.05 -24.18 6.51
N LEU A 79 -26.95 -23.04 7.24
CA LEU A 79 -25.78 -22.72 8.07
C LEU A 79 -25.93 -23.32 9.48
N THR A 80 -24.87 -23.92 10.00
CA THR A 80 -24.78 -24.29 11.41
C THR A 80 -24.68 -23.04 12.31
N THR A 81 -24.99 -23.16 13.60
CA THR A 81 -24.87 -22.06 14.57
C THR A 81 -23.46 -21.46 14.59
N SER A 82 -22.41 -22.29 14.49
CA SER A 82 -21.03 -21.81 14.43
C SER A 82 -20.76 -21.01 13.16
N GLN A 83 -21.27 -21.47 12.01
CA GLN A 83 -21.14 -20.76 10.75
C GLN A 83 -21.92 -19.44 10.74
N GLN A 84 -23.12 -19.42 11.32
CA GLN A 84 -23.92 -18.20 11.48
C GLN A 84 -23.16 -17.15 12.32
N SER A 85 -22.66 -17.54 13.49
CA SER A 85 -21.87 -16.65 14.35
C SER A 85 -20.60 -16.14 13.66
N GLN A 86 -19.92 -16.99 12.90
CA GLN A 86 -18.72 -16.59 12.15
C GLN A 86 -19.06 -15.62 11.01
N LEU A 87 -20.19 -15.82 10.32
CA LEU A 87 -20.68 -14.92 9.29
C LEU A 87 -21.03 -13.55 9.87
N GLU A 88 -21.76 -13.51 10.98
CA GLU A 88 -22.09 -12.27 11.69
C GLU A 88 -20.82 -11.49 12.10
N LYS A 89 -19.82 -12.20 12.63
CA LYS A 89 -18.52 -11.61 12.98
C LYS A 89 -17.83 -11.00 11.75
N TRP A 90 -17.81 -11.70 10.62
CA TRP A 90 -17.23 -11.18 9.38
C TRP A 90 -17.98 -9.97 8.85
N LEU A 91 -19.31 -9.99 8.88
CA LEU A 91 -20.14 -8.85 8.44
C LEU A 91 -19.91 -7.62 9.32
N GLY A 92 -19.83 -7.79 10.63
CA GLY A 92 -19.49 -6.70 11.55
C GLY A 92 -18.08 -6.14 11.31
N GLU A 93 -17.09 -7.00 11.07
CA GLU A 93 -15.72 -6.57 10.75
C GLU A 93 -15.66 -5.83 9.41
N ILE A 94 -16.38 -6.28 8.39
CA ILE A 94 -16.49 -5.59 7.09
C ILE A 94 -17.03 -4.17 7.27
N GLU A 95 -18.08 -3.99 8.07
CA GLU A 95 -18.67 -2.67 8.33
C GLU A 95 -17.68 -1.75 9.08
N GLN A 96 -16.96 -2.29 10.07
CA GLN A 96 -15.93 -1.57 10.80
C GLN A 96 -14.78 -1.14 9.89
N LEU A 97 -14.29 -2.04 9.03
CA LEU A 97 -13.23 -1.75 8.06
C LEU A 97 -13.67 -0.67 7.07
N ALA A 98 -14.94 -0.68 6.65
CA ALA A 98 -15.45 0.33 5.75
C ALA A 98 -15.45 1.74 6.39
N ARG A 99 -15.83 1.85 7.67
CA ARG A 99 -15.74 3.11 8.44
C ARG A 99 -14.29 3.56 8.63
N GLN A 100 -13.40 2.65 9.04
CA GLN A 100 -11.98 2.98 9.24
C GLN A 100 -11.32 3.44 7.94
N TYR A 101 -11.60 2.75 6.83
CA TYR A 101 -11.11 3.16 5.51
C TYR A 101 -11.57 4.56 5.14
N TRP A 102 -12.86 4.85 5.35
CA TRP A 102 -13.44 6.17 5.06
C TRP A 102 -12.69 7.28 5.82
N ILE A 103 -12.42 7.09 7.10
CA ILE A 103 -11.65 8.07 7.90
C ILE A 103 -10.23 8.18 7.34
N ARG A 104 -9.56 7.05 7.15
CA ARG A 104 -8.15 7.01 6.76
C ARG A 104 -7.89 7.57 5.38
N GLU A 105 -8.82 7.40 4.45
CA GLU A 105 -8.74 7.97 3.10
C GLU A 105 -8.73 9.51 3.14
N ARG A 106 -9.49 10.13 4.06
CA ARG A 106 -9.51 11.59 4.25
C ARG A 106 -8.24 12.08 4.91
N GLU A 107 -7.73 11.35 5.90
CA GLU A 107 -6.44 11.65 6.52
C GLU A 107 -5.30 11.55 5.50
N PHE A 108 -5.34 10.53 4.64
CA PHE A 108 -4.41 10.36 3.54
C PHE A 108 -4.48 11.54 2.57
N TYR A 109 -5.68 11.93 2.12
CA TYR A 109 -5.86 13.10 1.27
C TYR A 109 -5.34 14.38 1.93
N ARG A 110 -5.66 14.62 3.21
CA ARG A 110 -5.13 15.75 3.98
C ARG A 110 -3.60 15.75 3.96
N ARG A 111 -2.97 14.59 4.18
CA ARG A 111 -1.51 14.48 4.17
C ARG A 111 -0.91 14.68 2.77
N GLU A 112 -1.60 14.23 1.72
CA GLU A 112 -1.21 14.49 0.33
C GLU A 112 -1.19 15.98 0.00
N VAL A 113 -2.24 16.72 0.38
CA VAL A 113 -2.30 18.17 0.08
C VAL A 113 -1.38 19.00 0.98
N SER A 114 -0.98 18.47 2.15
CA SER A 114 0.04 19.07 3.03
C SER A 114 1.47 18.62 2.70
N ALA A 115 1.73 18.18 1.47
CA ALA A 115 3.04 17.75 1.03
C ALA A 115 4.05 18.92 0.97
N PRO A 116 5.30 18.69 1.39
CA PRO A 116 6.31 19.73 1.36
C PRO A 116 6.64 20.13 -0.08
N SER A 117 6.65 21.43 -0.33
CA SER A 117 6.96 21.96 -1.65
C SER A 117 8.38 21.57 -2.09
N GLY A 118 8.57 21.35 -3.39
CA GLY A 118 9.91 21.08 -3.93
C GLY A 118 10.02 19.75 -4.69
N PRO A 119 11.22 19.15 -4.74
CA PRO A 119 11.48 17.95 -5.52
C PRO A 119 10.65 16.74 -5.08
N VAL A 120 10.34 16.61 -3.78
CA VAL A 120 9.54 15.50 -3.25
C VAL A 120 8.10 15.55 -3.73
N LEU A 121 7.41 16.68 -3.57
CA LEU A 121 6.05 16.84 -4.09
C LEU A 121 5.99 16.62 -5.60
N ARG A 122 6.90 17.23 -6.37
CA ARG A 122 6.92 17.05 -7.83
C ARG A 122 7.23 15.62 -8.24
N GLY A 123 8.16 14.97 -7.55
CA GLY A 123 8.49 13.56 -7.76
C GLY A 123 7.27 12.68 -7.52
N TYR A 124 6.62 12.87 -6.37
CA TYR A 124 5.43 12.13 -5.96
C TYR A 124 4.29 12.28 -6.97
N LEU A 125 3.91 13.51 -7.32
CA LEU A 125 2.81 13.78 -8.26
C LEU A 125 3.10 13.16 -9.63
N SER A 126 4.28 13.43 -10.21
CA SER A 126 4.65 12.86 -11.51
C SER A 126 4.72 11.34 -11.49
N TRP A 127 5.12 10.74 -10.36
CA TRP A 127 5.12 9.28 -10.26
C TRP A 127 3.70 8.70 -10.21
N ARG A 128 2.79 9.39 -9.51
CA ARG A 128 1.39 9.00 -9.33
C ARG A 128 0.51 9.25 -10.55
N GLU A 129 0.94 10.06 -11.52
CA GLU A 129 0.29 10.20 -12.83
C GLU A 129 0.12 8.85 -13.52
N ASN A 130 1.03 7.91 -13.29
CA ASN A 130 0.87 6.55 -13.76
C ASN A 130 0.05 5.72 -12.74
N PRO A 131 -1.15 5.23 -13.09
CA PRO A 131 -1.98 4.45 -12.18
C PRO A 131 -1.35 3.10 -11.78
N ARG A 132 -0.33 2.63 -12.52
CA ARG A 132 0.44 1.40 -12.24
C ARG A 132 1.78 1.66 -11.56
N TRP A 133 2.02 2.86 -11.02
CA TRP A 133 3.29 3.25 -10.37
C TRP A 133 3.84 2.19 -9.39
N TYR A 134 2.97 1.54 -8.62
CA TYR A 134 3.39 0.57 -7.61
C TYR A 134 4.03 -0.67 -8.24
N MET A 135 3.53 -1.12 -9.40
CA MET A 135 4.11 -2.23 -10.15
C MET A 135 5.38 -1.85 -10.93
N LEU A 136 5.49 -0.59 -11.35
CA LEU A 136 6.62 -0.14 -12.17
C LEU A 136 7.91 0.05 -11.35
N SER A 137 7.80 0.19 -10.03
CA SER A 137 8.98 0.19 -9.16
C SER A 137 9.50 -1.23 -8.93
N LYS A 138 10.71 -1.50 -9.44
CA LYS A 138 11.44 -2.74 -9.13
C LYS A 138 11.71 -2.90 -7.63
N THR A 139 11.88 -1.79 -6.92
CA THR A 139 12.11 -1.78 -5.47
C THR A 139 10.87 -2.26 -4.73
N LEU A 140 9.68 -1.77 -5.07
CA LEU A 140 8.43 -2.17 -4.41
C LEU A 140 8.01 -3.60 -4.74
N THR A 141 8.18 -4.02 -6.00
CA THR A 141 7.88 -5.40 -6.42
C THR A 141 8.81 -6.42 -5.76
N ARG A 142 10.11 -6.14 -5.70
CA ARG A 142 11.09 -6.99 -4.99
C ARG A 142 10.85 -7.02 -3.50
N ASP A 143 10.53 -5.88 -2.91
CA ASP A 143 10.17 -5.79 -1.52
C ASP A 143 8.94 -6.66 -1.20
N CYS A 144 7.85 -6.53 -1.97
CA CYS A 144 6.68 -7.40 -1.82
C CYS A 144 7.05 -8.88 -1.94
N ALA A 145 7.88 -9.27 -2.91
CA ALA A 145 8.35 -10.65 -3.06
C ALA A 145 9.21 -11.12 -1.87
N GLY A 146 10.13 -10.29 -1.39
CA GLY A 146 11.02 -10.59 -0.27
C GLY A 146 10.31 -10.75 1.07
N ARG A 147 9.14 -10.11 1.24
CA ARG A 147 8.25 -10.34 2.38
C ARG A 147 7.36 -11.58 2.23
N GLY A 148 7.58 -12.40 1.20
CA GLY A 148 6.73 -13.57 0.88
C GLY A 148 5.40 -13.21 0.21
N GLY A 149 5.28 -12.03 -0.40
CA GLY A 149 4.06 -11.53 -1.04
C GLY A 149 3.83 -12.03 -2.47
N CYS A 150 2.69 -11.66 -3.05
CA CYS A 150 2.25 -12.13 -4.38
C CYS A 150 3.21 -11.76 -5.53
N CYS A 151 4.05 -10.73 -5.41
CA CYS A 151 5.00 -10.36 -6.47
C CYS A 151 6.09 -11.41 -6.73
N GLY A 152 6.33 -12.33 -5.77
CA GLY A 152 7.20 -13.48 -5.97
C GLY A 152 6.48 -14.72 -6.54
N ARG A 153 5.20 -14.60 -6.93
CA ARG A 153 4.35 -15.71 -7.37
C ARG A 153 3.57 -15.36 -8.64
N ALA A 154 2.97 -16.37 -9.27
CA ALA A 154 2.17 -16.23 -10.49
C ALA A 154 0.72 -15.75 -10.26
N CYS A 155 0.27 -15.58 -9.02
CA CYS A 155 -1.15 -15.29 -8.73
C CYS A 155 -1.64 -13.90 -9.18
N GLY A 156 -0.72 -12.96 -9.47
CA GLY A 156 -1.02 -11.64 -10.02
C GLY A 156 -1.83 -10.71 -9.10
N CYS A 157 -1.97 -11.05 -7.82
CA CYS A 157 -2.95 -10.42 -6.93
C CYS A 157 -2.68 -8.92 -6.67
N CYS A 158 -1.44 -8.45 -6.84
CA CYS A 158 -1.07 -7.04 -6.62
C CYS A 158 -1.62 -6.10 -7.70
N ASP A 159 -1.91 -6.62 -8.90
CA ASP A 159 -2.37 -5.81 -10.04
C ASP A 159 -3.89 -5.92 -10.30
N LYS A 160 -4.58 -6.76 -9.52
CA LYS A 160 -6.03 -6.91 -9.55
C LYS A 160 -6.69 -5.79 -8.75
N ASP A 161 -7.80 -5.28 -9.27
CA ASP A 161 -8.66 -4.38 -8.51
C ASP A 161 -9.22 -5.13 -7.31
N ARG A 162 -9.04 -4.54 -6.11
CA ARG A 162 -9.51 -5.15 -4.86
C ARG A 162 -10.96 -4.79 -4.59
N MET A 163 -11.31 -3.50 -4.69
CA MET A 163 -12.65 -2.98 -4.47
C MET A 163 -12.92 -1.73 -5.30
N ALA A 164 -14.11 -1.67 -5.89
CA ALA A 164 -14.61 -0.48 -6.56
C ALA A 164 -14.89 0.65 -5.54
N GLY A 165 -14.73 1.90 -5.97
CA GLY A 165 -15.05 3.09 -5.16
C GLY A 165 -14.04 3.47 -4.08
N ARG A 166 -13.02 2.63 -3.81
CA ARG A 166 -11.91 2.94 -2.89
C ARG A 166 -10.84 3.78 -3.61
N LYS A 167 -10.15 4.71 -2.94
CA LYS A 167 -9.02 5.45 -3.54
C LYS A 167 -7.82 4.54 -3.85
N VAL A 168 -7.44 3.69 -2.91
CA VAL A 168 -6.37 2.69 -3.08
C VAL A 168 -6.99 1.36 -3.52
N ARG A 169 -7.11 1.18 -4.85
CA ARG A 169 -7.76 0.01 -5.46
C ARG A 169 -6.81 -1.15 -5.73
N LYS A 170 -5.54 -0.82 -5.94
CA LYS A 170 -4.46 -1.75 -6.28
C LYS A 170 -3.23 -1.43 -5.45
N GLY A 171 -2.38 -2.43 -5.25
CA GLY A 171 -1.19 -2.29 -4.40
C GLY A 171 -0.62 -3.62 -3.94
N HIS A 172 0.57 -3.56 -3.37
CA HIS A 172 1.29 -4.74 -2.88
C HIS A 172 0.61 -5.37 -1.66
N CYS A 173 0.90 -6.65 -1.44
CA CYS A 173 0.34 -7.40 -0.33
C CYS A 173 0.80 -6.83 1.01
N THR A 174 -0.14 -6.79 1.95
CA THR A 174 0.12 -6.65 3.37
C THR A 174 -0.08 -8.01 4.05
N VAL A 175 -0.01 -8.02 5.38
CA VAL A 175 -0.31 -9.20 6.19
C VAL A 175 -1.75 -9.70 6.03
N GLU A 176 -2.65 -8.85 5.50
CA GLU A 176 -4.08 -9.19 5.33
C GLU A 176 -4.44 -9.67 3.92
N CYS A 177 -3.46 -9.89 3.05
CA CYS A 177 -3.74 -10.40 1.72
C CYS A 177 -4.34 -11.82 1.76
N GLY A 178 -5.62 -11.98 1.41
CA GLY A 178 -6.29 -13.29 1.38
C GLY A 178 -5.57 -14.35 0.55
N CYS A 179 -4.93 -13.96 -0.56
CA CYS A 179 -4.10 -14.88 -1.36
C CYS A 179 -2.84 -15.34 -0.61
N CYS A 180 -2.15 -14.44 0.10
CA CYS A 180 -0.99 -14.83 0.91
C CYS A 180 -1.42 -15.69 2.10
N ARG A 181 -2.53 -15.35 2.76
CA ARG A 181 -3.10 -16.10 3.87
C ARG A 181 -3.37 -17.57 3.51
N ARG A 182 -4.00 -17.79 2.36
CA ARG A 182 -4.23 -19.15 1.84
C ARG A 182 -2.94 -19.93 1.55
N VAL A 183 -1.86 -19.23 1.15
CA VAL A 183 -0.55 -19.86 0.94
C VAL A 183 0.17 -20.18 2.25
N TRP A 184 0.01 -19.35 3.29
CA TRP A 184 0.60 -19.64 4.59
C TRP A 184 -0.01 -20.88 5.26
N GLY A 185 -1.30 -21.14 5.00
CA GLY A 185 -1.99 -22.34 5.52
C GLY A 185 -2.40 -22.24 6.99
N PHE A 186 -2.28 -21.06 7.61
CA PHE A 186 -2.72 -20.79 8.97
C PHE A 186 -3.22 -19.35 9.13
N GLU A 187 -4.00 -19.09 10.18
CA GLU A 187 -4.38 -17.74 10.57
C GLU A 187 -3.33 -17.15 11.52
N MET A 188 -2.75 -16.01 11.13
CA MET A 188 -1.84 -15.28 12.00
C MET A 188 -2.58 -14.75 13.23
N SER A 189 -2.02 -15.01 14.42
CA SER A 189 -2.49 -14.41 15.66
C SER A 189 -2.27 -12.89 15.65
N TYR A 190 -2.87 -12.19 16.61
CA TYR A 190 -2.61 -10.78 16.81
C TYR A 190 -1.11 -10.50 17.07
N GLU A 191 -0.45 -11.38 17.81
CA GLU A 191 0.99 -11.28 18.11
C GLU A 191 1.84 -11.47 16.86
N ASP A 192 1.53 -12.47 16.02
CA ASP A 192 2.24 -12.70 14.75
C ASP A 192 2.15 -11.50 13.82
N LYS A 193 0.94 -10.93 13.68
CA LYS A 193 0.72 -9.72 12.88
C LYS A 193 1.50 -8.53 13.42
N THR A 194 1.53 -8.37 14.74
CA THR A 194 2.29 -7.31 15.40
C THR A 194 3.78 -7.46 15.16
N ARG A 195 4.32 -8.68 15.32
CA ARG A 195 5.72 -8.99 15.03
C ARG A 195 6.07 -8.76 13.57
N TYR A 196 5.23 -9.23 12.65
CA TYR A 196 5.41 -9.02 11.21
C TYR A 196 5.42 -7.54 10.84
N LYS A 197 4.48 -6.74 11.37
CA LYS A 197 4.42 -5.30 11.13
C LYS A 197 5.69 -4.58 11.61
N LYS A 198 6.21 -4.95 12.79
CA LYS A 198 7.47 -4.40 13.31
C LYS A 198 8.64 -4.64 12.36
N LEU A 199 8.79 -5.84 11.77
CA LEU A 199 9.90 -6.13 10.84
C LEU A 199 10.00 -5.13 9.68
N TYR A 200 8.88 -4.52 9.28
CA TYR A 200 8.80 -3.63 8.13
C TYR A 200 8.31 -2.22 8.50
N ASP A 201 8.31 -1.88 9.79
CA ASP A 201 7.86 -0.59 10.28
C ASP A 201 8.79 0.51 9.79
N VAL A 202 8.21 1.54 9.17
CA VAL A 202 8.95 2.65 8.56
C VAL A 202 9.36 3.73 9.56
N HIS A 203 8.90 3.63 10.80
CA HIS A 203 9.24 4.52 11.90
C HIS A 203 10.34 3.94 12.82
N MET A 204 10.69 2.65 12.68
CA MET A 204 11.78 2.03 13.43
C MET A 204 13.16 2.43 12.89
N LYS A 205 14.10 2.70 13.80
CA LYS A 205 15.46 3.16 13.47
C LYS A 205 16.28 2.06 12.79
N GLU A 206 16.10 0.82 13.25
CA GLU A 206 16.73 -0.39 12.73
C GLU A 206 16.42 -0.57 11.22
N ASN A 207 15.30 -0.02 10.77
CA ASN A 207 14.82 -0.11 9.40
C ASN A 207 15.26 1.08 8.52
N GLU A 208 16.09 2.00 8.99
CA GLU A 208 16.38 3.25 8.28
C GLU A 208 16.87 3.05 6.82
N ALA A 209 17.80 2.13 6.60
CA ALA A 209 18.31 1.84 5.25
C ALA A 209 17.21 1.27 4.33
N TYR A 210 16.33 0.44 4.88
CA TYR A 210 15.17 -0.09 4.18
C TYR A 210 14.14 1.00 3.86
N VAL A 211 13.84 1.86 4.83
CA VAL A 211 12.93 3.00 4.68
C VAL A 211 13.44 3.99 3.64
N ASN A 212 14.76 4.24 3.61
CA ASN A 212 15.37 5.10 2.59
C ASN A 212 15.12 4.56 1.17
N ARG A 213 15.22 3.25 0.95
CA ARG A 213 14.87 2.63 -0.33
C ARG A 213 13.38 2.77 -0.65
N LEU A 214 12.51 2.51 0.31
CA LEU A 214 11.07 2.65 0.10
C LEU A 214 10.66 4.09 -0.23
N LYS A 215 11.23 5.10 0.45
CA LYS A 215 10.97 6.52 0.16
C LYS A 215 11.35 6.85 -1.29
N MET A 216 12.50 6.39 -1.77
CA MET A 216 12.91 6.61 -3.16
C MET A 216 11.95 5.95 -4.15
N ALA A 217 11.48 4.76 -3.81
CA ALA A 217 10.56 4.00 -4.65
C ALA A 217 9.15 4.61 -4.67
N TYR A 218 8.66 5.08 -3.54
CA TYR A 218 7.34 5.70 -3.39
C TYR A 218 7.25 7.09 -4.02
N ILE A 219 8.33 7.88 -3.94
CA ILE A 219 8.34 9.27 -4.39
C ILE A 219 8.86 9.36 -5.83
N PHE A 220 9.94 8.66 -6.15
CA PHE A 220 10.66 8.83 -7.42
C PHE A 220 10.57 7.61 -8.35
N GLY A 221 9.98 6.51 -7.90
CA GLY A 221 9.89 5.26 -8.68
C GLY A 221 11.21 4.49 -8.80
N LYS A 222 12.18 4.75 -7.91
CA LYS A 222 13.54 4.20 -7.99
C LYS A 222 13.86 3.34 -6.77
#